data_AF-A0A4Y4D1P9-F1
#
_entry.id   AF-A0A4Y4D1P9-F1
#
_cell.length_a   1.000
_cell.length_b   1.000
_cell.length_c   1.000
_cell.angle_alpha   90.00
_cell.angle_beta   90.00
_cell.angle_gamma   90.00
#
_symmetry.space_group_name_H-M   'P 1'
#
loop_
_entity.id
_entity.type
_entity.pdbx_description
1 polymer ?
#
loop_
_entity_poly.entity_id
_entity_poly.type
_entity_poly.pdbx_seq_one_letter_code
_entity_poly.pdbx_strand_id
1 'polypeptide(L)'
;MFDKMLGMGRIFSFKNRMVVNHEKVSILVVNMPLDDAEYCGRIRDHLAIVAEAADLAIDNVCARLEAVRRAQEMLHIAAITRSAVEELRTTYRDIQISARLELETMTDSIEGMYLSLGLTNRQEATVSDVVRHATGRVLDLLELGSTLDASFTRIVGQLAPTDEIPTVEEKADPGFESIELW
;
A
#
# COMPACT_ATOMS: atom_id res chain seq x y z
N MET A 1 20.91 34.08 -10.15
CA MET A 1 22.09 33.81 -11.02
C MET A 1 21.99 32.42 -11.64
N PHE A 2 21.74 31.38 -10.85
CA PHE A 2 21.45 30.01 -11.31
C PHE A 2 20.26 29.91 -12.27
N ASP A 3 19.16 30.62 -11.98
CA ASP A 3 17.96 30.62 -12.83
C ASP A 3 18.21 31.17 -14.25
N LYS A 4 19.19 32.08 -14.40
CA LYS A 4 19.62 32.57 -15.72
C LYS A 4 20.50 31.58 -16.48
N MET A 5 21.15 30.64 -15.78
CA MET A 5 22.04 29.65 -16.39
C MET A 5 21.26 28.47 -16.98
N LEU A 6 20.12 28.08 -16.38
CA LEU A 6 19.24 27.03 -16.89
C LEU A 6 18.63 27.37 -18.27
N GLY A 7 18.39 28.66 -18.55
CA GLY A 7 17.84 29.14 -19.81
C GLY A 7 18.84 29.36 -20.96
N MET A 8 20.15 29.14 -20.74
CA MET A 8 21.21 29.48 -21.71
C MET A 8 21.63 28.33 -22.64
N GLY A 9 20.93 27.18 -22.59
CA GLY A 9 21.20 26.00 -23.41
C GLY A 9 22.00 24.90 -22.68
N ARG A 10 22.17 23.74 -23.33
CA ARG A 10 22.79 22.52 -22.75
C ARG A 10 24.26 22.73 -22.35
N ILE A 11 25.00 23.54 -23.11
CA ILE A 11 26.39 23.91 -22.79
C ILE A 11 26.58 25.39 -23.09
N PHE A 12 27.08 26.14 -22.11
CA PHE A 12 27.35 27.57 -22.23
C PHE A 12 28.75 27.89 -21.70
N SER A 13 29.59 28.56 -22.48
CA SER A 13 30.91 29.02 -22.05
C SER A 13 31.02 30.54 -22.12
N PHE A 14 31.51 31.16 -21.05
CA PHE A 14 31.78 32.59 -20.97
C PHE A 14 33.09 32.86 -20.22
N LYS A 15 34.06 33.48 -20.90
CA LYS A 15 35.44 33.68 -20.40
C LYS A 15 36.04 32.34 -19.95
N ASN A 16 36.62 32.29 -18.75
CA ASN A 16 37.17 31.07 -18.15
C ASN A 16 36.10 30.21 -17.46
N ARG A 17 34.80 30.43 -17.70
CA ARG A 17 33.73 29.65 -17.08
C ARG A 17 32.94 28.88 -18.11
N MET A 18 32.55 27.66 -17.77
CA MET A 18 31.66 26.84 -18.58
C MET A 18 30.59 26.23 -17.70
N VAL A 19 29.35 26.22 -18.18
CA VAL A 19 28.22 25.54 -17.57
C VAL A 19 27.77 24.43 -18.49
N VAL A 20 27.60 23.24 -17.91
CA VAL A 20 26.94 22.11 -18.56
C VAL A 20 25.62 21.88 -17.83
N ASN A 21 24.52 22.10 -18.52
CA ASN A 21 23.18 21.90 -17.99
C ASN A 21 22.59 20.62 -18.58
N HIS A 22 22.09 19.78 -17.69
CA HIS A 22 21.14 18.72 -17.97
C HIS A 22 19.80 19.04 -17.30
N GLU A 23 18.79 18.20 -17.51
CA GLU A 23 17.44 18.46 -17.00
C GLU A 23 17.40 18.66 -15.48
N LYS A 24 18.15 17.85 -14.71
CA LYS A 24 18.12 17.87 -13.23
C LYS A 24 19.46 18.25 -12.60
N VAL A 25 20.51 18.43 -13.40
CA VAL A 25 21.88 18.71 -12.95
C VAL A 25 22.49 19.87 -13.72
N SER A 26 23.14 20.80 -13.02
CA SER A 26 23.96 21.86 -13.62
C SER A 26 25.38 21.80 -13.05
N ILE A 27 26.38 21.67 -13.92
CA ILE A 27 27.79 21.66 -13.55
C ILE A 27 28.42 22.98 -13.97
N LEU A 28 29.06 23.69 -13.04
CA LEU A 28 29.81 24.92 -13.28
C LEU A 28 31.31 24.66 -13.19
N VAL A 29 32.01 24.85 -14.30
CA VAL A 29 33.47 24.94 -14.36
C VAL A 29 33.86 26.40 -14.21
N VAL A 30 34.65 26.70 -13.17
CA VAL A 30 35.04 28.09 -12.85
C VAL A 30 36.35 28.50 -13.52
N ASN A 31 37.16 27.54 -13.98
CA ASN A 31 38.47 27.77 -14.57
C ASN A 31 38.75 26.87 -15.80
N MET A 32 38.20 27.25 -16.96
CA MET A 32 38.49 26.61 -18.24
C MET A 32 39.85 27.06 -18.80
N PRO A 33 40.70 26.12 -19.26
CA PRO A 33 42.01 26.41 -19.82
C PRO A 33 41.88 26.98 -21.23
N LEU A 34 41.96 28.30 -21.37
CA LEU A 34 41.75 29.00 -22.65
C LEU A 34 42.88 28.79 -23.68
N ASP A 35 44.03 28.31 -23.22
CA ASP A 35 45.24 28.20 -24.03
C ASP A 35 45.29 26.92 -24.89
N ASP A 36 44.47 25.91 -24.55
CA ASP A 36 44.40 24.63 -25.26
C ASP A 36 42.96 24.28 -25.64
N ALA A 37 42.65 24.47 -26.92
CA ALA A 37 41.33 24.21 -27.49
C ALA A 37 40.97 22.72 -27.50
N GLU A 38 41.96 21.83 -27.65
CA GLU A 38 41.74 20.38 -27.66
C GLU A 38 41.42 19.89 -26.25
N TYR A 39 42.17 20.35 -25.24
CA TYR A 39 41.91 20.05 -23.85
C TYR A 39 40.56 20.62 -23.36
N CYS A 40 40.20 21.84 -23.79
CA CYS A 40 38.86 22.40 -23.57
C CYS A 40 37.75 21.50 -24.15
N GLY A 41 37.95 20.97 -25.36
CA GLY A 41 37.01 20.04 -25.99
C GLY A 41 36.83 18.77 -25.15
N ARG A 42 37.93 18.15 -24.71
CA ARG A 42 37.89 16.95 -23.86
C ARG A 42 37.19 17.17 -22.53
N ILE A 43 37.43 18.31 -21.87
CA ILE A 43 36.74 18.67 -20.62
C ILE A 43 35.24 18.79 -20.86
N ARG A 44 34.83 19.45 -21.95
CA ARG A 44 33.43 19.58 -22.31
C ARG A 44 32.76 18.23 -22.53
N ASP A 45 33.39 17.33 -23.30
CA ASP A 45 32.83 16.03 -23.61
C ASP A 45 32.71 15.15 -22.37
N HIS A 46 33.75 15.11 -21.53
CA HIS A 46 33.71 14.38 -20.27
C HIS A 46 32.62 14.92 -19.33
N LEU A 47 32.49 16.25 -19.20
CA LEU A 47 31.48 16.84 -18.35
C LEU A 47 30.06 16.67 -18.89
N ALA A 48 29.89 16.61 -20.20
CA ALA A 48 28.60 16.26 -20.80
C ALA A 48 28.19 14.83 -20.42
N ILE A 49 29.11 13.87 -20.51
CA ILE A 49 28.87 12.47 -20.09
C ILE A 49 28.58 12.39 -18.59
N VAL A 50 29.35 13.09 -17.75
CA VAL A 50 29.13 13.10 -16.29
C VAL A 50 27.79 13.74 -15.95
N ALA A 51 27.41 14.84 -16.60
CA ALA A 51 26.12 15.47 -16.39
C ALA A 51 24.96 14.56 -16.78
N GLU A 52 25.06 13.84 -17.90
CA GLU A 52 24.08 12.86 -18.35
C GLU A 52 23.99 11.66 -17.40
N ALA A 53 25.13 11.13 -16.96
CA ALA A 53 25.17 10.02 -16.00
C ALA A 53 24.58 10.42 -14.63
N ALA A 54 24.85 11.65 -14.17
CA ALA A 54 24.29 12.18 -12.94
C ALA A 54 22.76 12.37 -13.04
N ASP A 55 22.26 12.84 -14.19
CA ASP A 55 20.82 12.98 -14.46
C ASP A 55 20.11 11.61 -14.41
N LEU A 56 20.69 10.59 -15.05
CA LEU A 56 20.21 9.21 -15.01
C LEU A 56 20.27 8.60 -13.60
N ALA A 57 21.32 8.91 -12.83
CA ALA A 57 21.45 8.46 -11.45
C ALA A 57 20.36 9.05 -10.56
N ILE A 58 20.03 10.34 -10.73
CA ILE A 58 18.91 10.98 -10.04
C ILE A 58 17.61 10.25 -10.36
N ASP A 59 17.34 9.95 -11.63
CA ASP A 59 16.13 9.22 -12.00
C ASP A 59 16.05 7.82 -11.41
N ASN A 60 17.17 7.11 -11.40
CA ASN A 60 17.23 5.79 -10.79
C ASN A 60 16.93 5.86 -9.28
N VAL A 61 17.54 6.82 -8.58
CA VAL A 61 17.31 7.04 -7.14
C VAL A 61 15.86 7.43 -6.88
N CYS A 62 15.28 8.36 -7.66
CA CYS A 62 13.89 8.76 -7.54
C CYS A 62 12.94 7.57 -7.77
N ALA A 63 13.14 6.80 -8.83
CA ALA A 63 12.33 5.61 -9.12
C ALA A 63 12.42 4.57 -7.99
N ARG A 64 13.62 4.36 -7.42
CA ARG A 64 13.83 3.45 -6.30
C ARG A 64 13.13 3.93 -5.02
N LEU A 65 13.24 5.22 -4.70
CA LEU A 65 12.55 5.81 -3.55
C LEU A 65 11.03 5.74 -3.71
N GLU A 66 10.51 5.99 -4.89
CA GLU A 66 9.09 5.83 -5.18
C GLU A 66 8.62 4.38 -5.04
N ALA A 67 9.40 3.42 -5.52
CA ALA A 67 9.08 2.00 -5.38
C ALA A 67 9.02 1.59 -3.90
N VAL A 68 9.98 2.02 -3.08
CA VAL A 68 9.99 1.78 -1.63
C VAL A 68 8.76 2.41 -0.97
N ARG A 69 8.44 3.67 -1.30
CA ARG A 69 7.25 4.35 -0.77
C ARG A 69 5.96 3.60 -1.11
N ARG A 70 5.79 3.20 -2.37
CA ARG A 70 4.60 2.44 -2.81
C ARG A 70 4.51 1.08 -2.10
N ALA A 71 5.64 0.40 -1.89
CA ALA A 71 5.66 -0.85 -1.14
C ALA A 71 5.21 -0.65 0.32
N GLN A 72 5.69 0.40 0.99
CA GLN A 72 5.27 0.74 2.35
C GLN A 72 3.79 1.09 2.43
N GLU A 73 3.27 1.87 1.48
CA GLU A 73 1.84 2.20 1.40
C GLU A 73 0.97 0.95 1.21
N MET A 74 1.39 0.02 0.33
CA MET A 74 0.68 -1.25 0.14
C MET A 74 0.66 -2.09 1.42
N LEU A 75 1.78 -2.21 2.13
CA LEU A 75 1.84 -2.92 3.40
C LEU A 75 0.93 -2.29 4.46
N HIS A 76 0.88 -0.96 4.51
CA HIS A 76 0.00 -0.25 5.42
C HIS A 76 -1.48 -0.50 5.12
N ILE A 77 -1.88 -0.41 3.84
CA ILE A 77 -3.25 -0.70 3.40
C ILE A 77 -3.62 -2.16 3.69
N ALA A 78 -2.70 -3.10 3.45
CA ALA A 78 -2.90 -4.51 3.75
C ALA A 78 -3.14 -4.75 5.25
N ALA A 79 -2.36 -4.08 6.12
CA ALA A 79 -2.54 -4.15 7.56
C ALA A 79 -3.89 -3.59 8.02
N ILE A 80 -4.31 -2.43 7.51
CA ILE A 80 -5.62 -1.84 7.82
C ILE A 80 -6.75 -2.78 7.36
N THR A 81 -6.65 -3.29 6.13
CA THR A 81 -7.67 -4.18 5.56
C THR A 81 -7.79 -5.45 6.39
N ARG A 82 -6.66 -6.03 6.82
CA ARG A 82 -6.64 -7.19 7.72
C ARG A 82 -7.36 -6.91 9.03
N SER A 83 -7.08 -5.76 9.66
CA SER A 83 -7.73 -5.36 10.91
C SER A 83 -9.24 -5.20 10.72
N ALA A 84 -9.67 -4.52 9.65
CA ALA A 84 -11.08 -4.31 9.35
C ALA A 84 -11.83 -5.63 9.09
N VAL A 85 -11.18 -6.61 8.44
CA VAL A 85 -11.75 -7.93 8.22
C VAL A 85 -11.91 -8.70 9.53
N GLU A 86 -10.92 -8.65 10.43
CA GLU A 86 -11.04 -9.33 11.73
C GLU A 86 -12.11 -8.67 12.62
N GLU A 87 -12.20 -7.34 12.61
CA GLU A 87 -13.27 -6.60 13.29
C GLU A 87 -14.64 -7.04 12.75
N LEU A 88 -14.83 -7.04 11.43
CA LEU A 88 -16.07 -7.50 10.80
C LEU A 88 -16.42 -8.94 11.18
N ARG A 89 -15.42 -9.81 11.28
CA ARG A 89 -15.58 -11.22 11.71
C ARG A 89 -16.08 -11.32 13.15
N THR A 90 -15.51 -10.51 14.05
CA THR A 90 -15.98 -10.46 15.45
C THR A 90 -17.41 -9.95 15.54
N THR A 91 -17.74 -8.84 14.86
CA THR A 91 -19.10 -8.30 14.82
C THR A 91 -20.09 -9.31 14.26
N TYR A 92 -19.71 -10.05 13.21
CA TYR A 92 -20.57 -11.07 12.63
C TYR A 92 -20.87 -12.22 13.60
N ARG A 93 -19.86 -12.68 14.35
CA ARG A 93 -20.06 -13.68 15.41
C ARG A 93 -21.01 -13.17 16.50
N ASP A 94 -20.88 -11.91 16.91
CA ASP A 94 -21.75 -11.31 17.92
C ASP A 94 -23.20 -11.21 17.44
N ILE A 95 -23.41 -10.88 16.16
CA ILE A 95 -24.74 -10.90 15.51
C ILE A 95 -25.34 -12.30 15.55
N GLN A 96 -24.57 -13.34 15.22
CA GLN A 96 -25.07 -14.73 15.26
C GLN A 96 -25.51 -15.16 16.67
N ILE A 97 -24.70 -14.83 17.69
CA ILE A 97 -25.02 -15.15 19.09
C ILE A 97 -26.28 -14.39 19.53
N SER A 98 -26.33 -13.09 19.23
CA SER A 98 -27.46 -12.22 19.62
C SER A 98 -28.75 -12.67 18.95
N ALA A 99 -28.71 -12.99 17.66
CA ALA A 99 -29.87 -13.47 16.93
C ALA A 99 -30.38 -14.81 17.48
N ARG A 100 -29.49 -15.72 17.89
CA ARG A 100 -29.89 -16.99 18.50
C ARG A 100 -30.60 -16.80 19.83
N LEU A 101 -30.07 -15.90 20.69
CA LEU A 101 -30.68 -15.59 21.98
C LEU A 101 -32.04 -14.91 21.81
N GLU A 102 -32.17 -14.01 20.84
CA GLU A 102 -33.44 -13.34 20.52
C GLU A 102 -34.50 -14.33 20.02
N LEU A 103 -34.12 -15.29 19.16
CA LEU A 103 -35.02 -16.34 18.69
C LEU A 103 -35.49 -17.28 19.81
N GLU A 104 -34.59 -17.60 20.76
CA GLU A 104 -34.94 -18.39 21.96
C GLU A 104 -35.93 -17.61 22.84
N THR A 105 -35.64 -16.34 23.13
CA THR A 105 -36.52 -15.45 23.90
C THR A 105 -37.89 -15.28 23.24
N MET A 106 -37.92 -15.16 21.91
CA MET A 106 -39.16 -15.09 21.12
C MET A 106 -39.96 -16.40 21.25
N THR A 107 -39.29 -17.56 21.19
CA THR A 107 -39.92 -18.87 21.33
C THR A 107 -40.56 -19.01 22.71
N ASP A 108 -39.81 -18.69 23.77
CA ASP A 108 -40.30 -18.73 25.16
C ASP A 108 -41.47 -17.78 25.38
N SER A 109 -41.41 -16.58 24.79
CA SER A 109 -42.49 -15.59 24.88
C SER A 109 -43.78 -16.08 24.22
N ILE A 110 -43.66 -16.74 23.06
CA ILE A 110 -44.82 -17.31 22.36
C ILE A 110 -45.41 -18.47 23.17
N GLU A 111 -44.58 -19.36 23.72
CA GLU A 111 -45.05 -20.46 24.57
C GLU A 111 -45.72 -19.94 25.85
N GLY A 112 -45.21 -18.87 26.45
CA GLY A 112 -45.81 -18.20 27.60
C GLY A 112 -47.20 -17.58 27.32
N MET A 113 -47.49 -17.23 26.07
CA MET A 113 -48.79 -16.68 25.65
C MET A 113 -49.88 -17.74 25.50
N TYR A 114 -49.56 -19.03 25.44
CA TYR A 114 -50.56 -20.09 25.20
C TYR A 114 -51.66 -20.12 26.26
N LEU A 115 -51.26 -19.98 27.53
CA LEU A 115 -52.19 -19.97 28.66
C LEU A 115 -53.09 -18.73 28.65
N SER A 116 -52.53 -17.54 28.38
CA SER A 116 -53.28 -16.28 28.38
C SER A 116 -54.27 -16.18 27.21
N LEU A 117 -53.96 -16.82 26.08
CA LEU A 117 -54.82 -16.90 24.91
C LEU A 117 -55.84 -18.05 24.98
N GLY A 118 -55.74 -18.92 25.98
CA GLY A 118 -56.65 -20.06 26.15
C GLY A 118 -56.62 -21.03 24.96
N LEU A 119 -55.43 -21.26 24.39
CA LEU A 119 -55.28 -22.13 23.24
C LEU A 119 -55.58 -23.60 23.60
N THR A 120 -56.08 -24.35 22.61
CA THR A 120 -56.19 -25.82 22.74
C THR A 120 -54.85 -26.48 22.42
N ASN A 121 -54.59 -27.67 22.98
CA ASN A 121 -53.36 -28.45 22.72
C ASN A 121 -53.02 -28.59 21.23
N ARG A 122 -54.04 -28.72 20.35
CA ARG A 122 -53.84 -28.82 18.90
C ARG A 122 -53.36 -27.49 18.29
N GLN A 123 -53.86 -26.36 18.79
CA GLN A 123 -53.43 -25.03 18.36
C GLN A 123 -52.02 -24.72 18.86
N GLU A 124 -51.71 -25.04 20.13
CA GLU A 124 -50.36 -24.90 20.69
C GLU A 124 -49.33 -25.67 19.87
N ALA A 125 -49.60 -26.96 19.57
CA ALA A 125 -48.73 -27.77 18.74
C ALA A 125 -48.51 -27.17 17.35
N THR A 126 -49.56 -26.62 16.73
CA THR A 126 -49.47 -25.97 15.42
C THR A 126 -48.58 -24.72 15.47
N VAL A 127 -48.72 -23.89 16.50
CA VAL A 127 -47.91 -22.67 16.66
C VAL A 127 -46.46 -23.00 16.97
N SER A 128 -46.20 -23.93 17.90
CA SER A 128 -44.84 -24.37 18.23
C SER A 128 -44.12 -24.97 17.02
N ASP A 129 -44.81 -25.73 16.16
CA ASP A 129 -44.22 -26.24 14.93
C ASP A 129 -43.84 -25.12 13.96
N VAL A 130 -44.70 -24.11 13.78
CA VAL A 130 -44.40 -22.96 12.91
C VAL A 130 -43.21 -22.15 13.43
N VAL A 131 -43.18 -21.85 14.73
CA VAL A 131 -42.08 -21.11 15.36
C VAL A 131 -40.77 -21.89 15.25
N ARG A 132 -40.79 -23.18 15.58
CA ARG A 132 -39.60 -24.05 15.48
C ARG A 132 -39.06 -24.11 14.05
N HIS A 133 -39.93 -24.23 13.05
CA HIS A 133 -39.52 -24.20 11.64
C HIS A 133 -38.95 -22.83 11.23
N ALA A 134 -39.58 -21.73 11.67
CA ALA A 134 -39.09 -20.39 11.37
C ALA A 134 -37.71 -20.14 12.01
N THR A 135 -37.55 -20.47 13.29
CA THR A 135 -36.28 -20.39 14.03
C THR A 135 -35.20 -21.23 13.34
N GLY A 136 -35.50 -22.48 12.98
CA GLY A 136 -34.57 -23.34 12.24
C GLY A 136 -34.10 -22.69 10.94
N ARG A 137 -35.02 -22.18 10.13
CA ARG A 137 -34.68 -21.50 8.87
C ARG A 137 -33.81 -20.25 9.06
N VAL A 138 -34.05 -19.46 10.11
CA VAL A 138 -33.22 -18.28 10.39
C VAL A 138 -31.81 -18.70 10.82
N LEU A 139 -31.69 -19.75 11.63
CA LEU A 139 -30.40 -20.30 12.04
C LEU A 139 -29.63 -20.86 10.83
N ASP A 140 -30.29 -21.58 9.92
CA ASP A 140 -29.67 -22.07 8.67
C ASP A 140 -29.13 -20.92 7.81
N LEU A 141 -29.86 -19.79 7.71
CA LEU A 141 -29.42 -18.61 6.98
C LEU A 141 -28.20 -17.93 7.63
N LEU A 142 -28.17 -17.88 8.96
CA LEU A 142 -27.02 -17.38 9.70
C LEU A 142 -25.82 -18.31 9.56
N GLU A 143 -26.03 -19.62 9.50
CA GLU A 143 -24.98 -20.61 9.30
C GLU A 143 -24.43 -20.59 7.86
N LEU A 144 -25.27 -20.34 6.85
CA LEU A 144 -24.81 -20.11 5.48
C LEU A 144 -23.82 -18.95 5.39
N GLY A 145 -24.02 -17.90 6.19
CA GLY A 145 -23.09 -16.78 6.28
C GLY A 145 -21.74 -17.12 6.93
N SER A 146 -21.56 -18.31 7.53
CA SER A 146 -20.22 -18.82 7.89
C SER A 146 -19.30 -19.02 6.66
N THR A 147 -19.86 -19.16 5.46
CA THR A 147 -19.07 -19.12 4.21
C THR A 147 -18.38 -17.77 3.98
N LEU A 148 -18.85 -16.69 4.61
CA LEU A 148 -18.12 -15.42 4.63
C LEU A 148 -16.81 -15.55 5.42
N ASP A 149 -16.74 -16.34 6.49
CA ASP A 149 -15.52 -16.54 7.29
C ASP A 149 -14.39 -17.17 6.44
N ALA A 150 -14.74 -18.13 5.59
CA ALA A 150 -13.81 -18.72 4.62
C ALA A 150 -13.33 -17.68 3.58
N SER A 151 -14.22 -16.76 3.18
CA SER A 151 -13.88 -15.69 2.25
C SER A 151 -13.00 -14.61 2.87
N PHE A 152 -13.26 -14.24 4.12
CA PHE A 152 -12.42 -13.35 4.92
C PHE A 152 -11.03 -13.93 5.14
N THR A 153 -10.94 -15.21 5.51
CA THR A 153 -9.66 -15.92 5.67
C THR A 153 -8.85 -15.91 4.38
N ARG A 154 -9.52 -16.10 3.23
CA ARG A 154 -8.87 -16.04 1.91
C ARG A 154 -8.35 -14.63 1.58
N ILE A 155 -9.16 -13.59 1.83
CA ILE A 155 -8.78 -12.19 1.59
C ILE A 155 -7.58 -11.81 2.47
N VAL A 156 -7.62 -12.16 3.75
CA VAL A 156 -6.50 -11.94 4.68
C VAL A 156 -5.25 -12.72 4.27
N GLY A 157 -5.42 -13.95 3.78
CA GLY A 157 -4.31 -14.78 3.27
C GLY A 157 -3.65 -14.20 2.03
N GLN A 158 -4.44 -13.61 1.11
CA GLN A 158 -3.92 -12.93 -0.10
C GLN A 158 -3.25 -11.59 0.19
N LEU A 159 -3.58 -10.97 1.33
CA LEU A 159 -2.97 -9.73 1.81
C LEU A 159 -1.73 -9.97 2.68
N ALA A 160 -1.40 -11.23 2.99
CA ALA A 160 -0.16 -11.56 3.66
C ALA A 160 1.01 -11.11 2.77
N PRO A 161 2.03 -10.44 3.33
CA PRO A 161 3.17 -10.01 2.55
C PRO A 161 3.80 -11.24 1.89
N THR A 162 3.74 -11.29 0.56
CA THR A 162 4.59 -12.18 -0.24
C THR A 162 6.02 -11.79 0.10
N ASP A 163 6.81 -12.78 0.49
CA ASP A 163 8.05 -12.72 1.27
C ASP A 163 9.26 -12.08 0.55
N GLU A 164 9.03 -11.10 -0.32
CA GLU A 164 10.07 -10.41 -1.08
C GLU A 164 9.80 -8.91 -1.03
N ILE A 165 9.96 -8.31 0.15
CA ILE A 165 10.32 -6.89 0.18
C ILE A 165 11.78 -6.87 -0.30
N PRO A 166 12.13 -6.25 -1.44
CA PRO A 166 13.51 -5.89 -1.70
C PRO A 166 13.87 -4.85 -0.64
N THR A 167 14.36 -5.31 0.50
CA THR A 167 15.13 -4.48 1.40
C THR A 167 16.21 -3.88 0.54
N VAL A 168 16.26 -2.56 0.49
CA VAL A 168 17.42 -1.85 -0.01
C VAL A 168 18.54 -2.20 0.97
N GLU A 169 19.22 -3.32 0.73
CA GLU A 169 20.59 -3.44 1.16
C GLU A 169 21.32 -2.34 0.42
N GLU A 170 21.66 -1.31 1.18
CA GLU A 170 22.71 -0.36 0.84
C GLU A 170 23.98 -1.19 0.65
N LYS A 171 24.15 -1.79 -0.54
CA LYS A 171 25.46 -2.16 -1.01
C LYS A 171 26.18 -0.84 -1.19
N ALA A 172 26.89 -0.43 -0.14
CA ALA A 172 27.90 0.60 -0.23
C ALA A 172 28.78 0.23 -1.41
N ASP A 173 28.65 0.99 -2.49
CA ASP A 173 29.45 0.81 -3.69
C ASP A 173 30.89 1.14 -3.27
N PRO A 174 31.83 0.18 -3.28
CA PRO A 174 33.19 0.41 -2.78
C PRO A 174 34.01 1.35 -3.70
N GLY A 175 33.37 1.98 -4.70
CA GLY A 175 34.02 2.74 -5.76
C GLY A 175 34.28 4.22 -5.49
N PHE A 176 33.80 4.80 -4.37
CA PHE A 176 33.97 6.23 -4.08
C PHE A 176 34.88 6.56 -2.89
N GLU A 177 35.46 5.56 -2.23
CA GLU A 177 36.59 5.77 -1.31
C GLU A 177 37.90 5.72 -2.09
N SER A 178 38.25 6.80 -2.81
CA SER A 178 39.62 7.24 -3.15
C SER A 178 39.60 8.19 -4.35
N ILE A 179 39.16 9.42 -4.13
CA ILE A 179 39.70 10.54 -4.92
C ILE A 179 40.53 11.34 -3.92
N GLU A 180 41.79 10.94 -3.76
CA GLU A 180 42.77 11.78 -3.08
C GLU A 180 42.95 13.05 -3.90
N LEU A 181 42.45 14.16 -3.36
CA LEU A 181 42.73 15.51 -3.83
C LEU A 181 44.19 15.83 -3.48
N TRP A 182 45.07 15.69 -4.47
CA TRP A 182 46.39 16.34 -4.50
C TRP A 182 46.37 17.44 -5.55
#